data_AF-A0A1V4SZC9-F1
#
_entry.id   AF-A0A1V4SZC9-F1
#
_cell.length_a   1.000
_cell.length_b   1.000
_cell.length_c   1.000
_cell.angle_alpha   90.00
_cell.angle_beta   90.00
_cell.angle_gamma   90.00
#
_symmetry.space_group_name_H-M   'P 1'
#
loop_
_entity.id
_entity.type
_entity.pdbx_description
1 polymer ?
#
loop_
_entity_poly.entity_id
_entity_poly.type
_entity_poly.pdbx_seq_one_letter_code
_entity_poly.pdbx_strand_id
1 'polypeptide(L)' 'MVNQEVINSGEICTMSGIWRSKNDAHTAIRILEGEVMPQFRDMDTSWEMIQHLPK' A
#
# COMPACT_ATOMS: atom_id res chain seq x y z
N MET A 1 19.95 -4.99 0.49
CA MET A 1 18.92 -4.06 0.98
C MET A 1 17.78 -4.17 0.00
N VAL A 2 16.61 -4.65 0.42
CA VAL A 2 15.43 -4.71 -0.46
C VAL A 2 14.85 -3.30 -0.50
N ASN A 3 14.74 -2.69 -1.67
CA ASN A 3 14.05 -1.42 -1.80
C ASN A 3 12.56 -1.68 -1.48
N GLN A 4 12.09 -1.21 -0.32
CA GLN A 4 10.67 -1.28 0.01
C GLN A 4 9.91 -0.28 -0.86
N GLU A 5 8.89 -0.76 -1.56
CA GLU A 5 8.05 0.05 -2.44
C GLU A 5 7.05 0.85 -1.60
N VAL A 6 6.91 2.14 -1.92
CA VAL A 6 6.04 3.09 -1.21
C VAL A 6 5.16 3.82 -2.21
N ILE A 7 3.86 3.81 -2.00
CA ILE A 7 2.87 4.48 -2.86
C ILE A 7 1.92 5.31 -1.98
N ASN A 8 1.54 6.50 -2.41
CA ASN A 8 0.63 7.37 -1.67
C ASN A 8 -0.83 7.04 -1.96
N SER A 9 -1.72 7.40 -1.03
CA SER A 9 -3.16 7.40 -1.27
C SER A 9 -3.51 8.20 -2.52
N GLY A 10 -4.47 7.70 -3.29
CA GLY A 10 -4.89 8.29 -4.57
C GLY A 10 -4.03 7.89 -5.78
N GLU A 11 -2.84 7.34 -5.58
CA GLU A 11 -2.01 6.81 -6.68
C GLU A 11 -2.45 5.39 -7.07
N ILE A 12 -2.13 4.98 -8.30
CA ILE A 12 -2.39 3.62 -8.78
C ILE A 12 -1.36 2.67 -8.19
N CYS A 13 -1.83 1.55 -7.64
CA CYS A 13 -1.00 0.45 -7.18
C CYS A 13 -0.29 -0.20 -8.38
N THR A 14 1.04 -0.20 -8.35
CA THR A 14 1.91 -0.79 -9.39
C THR A 14 2.03 -2.31 -9.27
N MET A 15 1.66 -2.88 -8.11
CA MET A 15 1.89 -4.30 -7.84
C MET A 15 0.98 -4.87 -6.76
N SER A 16 0.35 -6.01 -7.07
CA SER A 16 -0.52 -6.73 -6.14
C SER A 16 0.21 -7.16 -4.86
N GLY A 17 -0.31 -6.75 -3.69
CA GLY A 17 0.38 -6.93 -2.42
C GLY A 17 -0.46 -6.69 -1.18
N ILE A 18 0.14 -6.97 -0.03
CA ILE A 18 -0.28 -6.44 1.27
C ILE A 18 0.54 -5.20 1.55
N TRP A 19 -0.17 -4.11 1.80
CA TRP A 19 0.36 -2.77 1.98
C TRP A 19 0.04 -2.29 3.39
N ARG A 20 1.03 -1.78 4.10
CA ARG A 20 0.90 -1.26 5.46
C ARG A 20 0.92 0.26 5.45
N SER A 21 0.03 0.87 6.22
CA SER A 21 0.01 2.33 6.37
C SER A 21 1.26 2.80 7.10
N LYS A 22 1.89 3.88 6.63
CA LYS A 22 2.96 4.55 7.36
C LYS A 22 2.44 5.39 8.55
N ASN A 23 1.16 5.75 8.54
CA ASN A 23 0.53 6.49 9.64
C ASN A 23 0.12 5.57 10.80
N ASP A 24 -0.13 4.29 10.53
CA ASP A 24 -0.48 3.28 11.53
C ASP A 24 0.11 1.90 11.17
N ALA A 25 1.11 1.48 11.95
CA ALA A 25 1.81 0.22 11.74
C ALA A 25 0.94 -1.03 11.91
N HIS A 26 -0.24 -0.91 12.53
CA HIS A 26 -1.20 -2.00 12.71
C HIS A 26 -2.21 -2.12 11.57
N THR A 27 -2.26 -1.12 10.69
CA THR A 27 -3.17 -1.12 9.54
C THR A 27 -2.46 -1.66 8.31
N ALA A 28 -2.94 -2.79 7.80
CA ALA A 28 -2.54 -3.35 6.52
C ALA A 28 -3.76 -3.67 5.66
N ILE A 29 -3.62 -3.48 4.36
CA ILE A 29 -4.66 -3.70 3.36
C ILE A 29 -4.14 -4.58 2.23
N ARG A 30 -5.06 -5.29 1.59
CA ARG A 30 -4.79 -6.01 0.35
C ARG A 30 -5.19 -5.12 -0.82
N ILE A 31 -4.27 -4.84 -1.75
CA ILE A 31 -4.53 -4.05 -2.96
C ILE A 31 -3.93 -4.78 -4.17
N LEU A 32 -4.66 -4.80 -5.26
CA LEU A 32 -4.25 -5.37 -6.54
C LEU A 32 -3.60 -4.32 -7.44
N GLU A 33 -2.75 -4.77 -8.35
CA GLU A 33 -2.21 -3.94 -9.43
C GLU A 33 -3.34 -3.28 -10.23
N GLY A 34 -3.22 -1.97 -10.45
CA GLY A 34 -4.23 -1.16 -11.14
C GLY A 34 -5.31 -0.56 -10.25
N GLU A 35 -5.44 -1.00 -8.99
CA GLU A 35 -6.36 -0.37 -8.02
C GLU A 35 -5.79 0.93 -7.46
N VAL A 36 -6.66 1.85 -7.04
CA VAL A 36 -6.24 3.11 -6.39
C VAL A 36 -5.92 2.84 -4.92
N MET A 37 -4.77 3.33 -4.46
CA MET A 37 -4.38 3.24 -3.06
C MET A 37 -5.35 4.05 -2.19
N PRO A 38 -5.99 3.44 -1.17
CA PRO A 38 -7.04 4.12 -0.42
C PRO A 38 -6.46 5.12 0.58
N GLN A 39 -7.31 6.04 1.03
CA GLN A 39 -7.04 6.85 2.22
C GLN A 39 -7.23 6.01 3.50
N PHE A 40 -6.57 6.42 4.58
CA PHE A 40 -6.76 5.83 5.89
C PHE A 40 -7.51 6.79 6.80
N ARG A 41 -8.75 6.43 7.18
CA ARG A 41 -9.64 7.29 8.00
C ARG A 41 -9.81 8.70 7.40
N ASP A 42 -10.07 8.75 6.10
CA ASP A 42 -10.23 9.99 5.32
C ASP A 42 -8.99 10.92 5.33
N MET A 43 -7.83 10.39 5.71
CA MET A 43 -6.55 11.10 5.66
C MET A 43 -5.64 10.50 4.60
N ASP A 44 -4.84 11.36 3.98
CA ASP A 44 -3.78 10.94 3.10
C ASP A 44 -2.69 10.19 3.88
N THR A 45 -2.19 9.12 3.27
CA THR A 45 -1.14 8.29 3.84
C THR A 45 -0.26 7.72 2.75
N SER A 46 0.98 7.41 3.11
CA SER A 46 1.80 6.53 2.30
C SER A 46 1.60 5.09 2.75
N TRP A 47 1.68 4.18 1.80
CA TRP A 47 1.57 2.74 1.98
C TRP A 47 2.89 2.09 1.61
N GLU A 48 3.38 1.22 2.48
CA GLU A 48 4.59 0.44 2.28
C GLU A 48 4.23 -1.01 1.98
N MET A 49 4.78 -1.58 0.91
CA MET A 49 4.56 -2.99 0.65
C MET A 49 5.30 -3.85 1.67
N ILE A 50 4.57 -4.77 2.30
CA ILE A 50 5.12 -5.71 3.29
C ILE A 50 5.06 -7.17 2.82
N GLN A 51 4.26 -7.47 1.80
CA GLN A 51 4.18 -8.81 1.20
C GLN A 51 3.68 -8.73 -0.25
N HIS A 52 4.33 -9.44 -1.17
CA HIS A 52 3.82 -9.65 -2.52
C HIS A 52 2.70 -10.68 -2.53
N LEU A 53 1.66 -10.46 -3.35
CA LEU A 53 0.71 -11.50 -3.68
C LEU A 53 1.24 -12.33 -4.87
N PRO A 54 1.06 -13.66 -4.85
CA PRO A 54 1.37 -14.49 -6.02
C PRO A 54 0.49 -14.07 -7.20
N LYS A 55 1.07 -14.17 -8.40
CA LYS A 55 0.35 -13.97 -9.66
C LYS A 55 -0.66 -15.08 -9.91
#